data_AF-H2YLW0-F1
#
_entry.id   AF-H2YLW0-F1
#
_cell.length_a   1.000
_cell.length_b   1.000
_cell.length_c   1.000
_cell.angle_alpha   90.00
_cell.angle_beta   90.00
_cell.angle_gamma   90.00
#
_symmetry.space_group_name_H-M   'P 1'
#
loop_
_entity.id
_entity.type
_entity.pdbx_description
1 polymer ?
#
loop_
_entity_poly.entity_id
_entity_poly.type
_entity_poly.pdbx_seq_one_letter_code
_entity_poly.pdbx_strand_id
1 'polypeptide(L)'
;NEHCLLLSSDRFRDFKFYVQSSLGKTAAALFVKFQRNRQSYISKYGKVSDPLGTADPILKGESSWHFGYYLNKNQSVNTKYPTHWLCMQRT
;
A
#
# COMPACT_ATOMS: atom_id res chain seq x y z
N ASN A 1 -20.01 -4.45 -2.07
CA ASN A 1 -19.09 -5.38 -2.76
C ASN A 1 -17.65 -5.17 -2.32
N GLU A 2 -17.31 -5.56 -1.08
CA GLU A 2 -15.96 -5.41 -0.51
C GLU A 2 -14.88 -6.33 -1.12
N HIS A 3 -15.22 -7.06 -2.19
CA HIS A 3 -14.38 -8.07 -2.83
C HIS A 3 -13.97 -7.74 -4.27
N CYS A 4 -14.38 -6.60 -4.83
CA CYS A 4 -14.03 -6.25 -6.21
C CYS A 4 -12.57 -5.81 -6.34
N LEU A 5 -11.90 -6.29 -7.39
CA LEU A 5 -10.59 -5.82 -7.82
C LEU A 5 -10.73 -4.78 -8.92
N LEU A 6 -9.87 -3.77 -8.91
CA LEU A 6 -9.72 -2.79 -9.98
C LEU A 6 -8.57 -3.25 -10.90
N LEU A 7 -8.90 -3.59 -12.14
CA LEU A 7 -7.89 -3.90 -13.17
C LEU A 7 -7.54 -2.61 -13.93
N SER A 8 -6.28 -2.18 -13.88
CA SER A 8 -5.84 -0.97 -14.60
C SER A 8 -4.36 -1.03 -14.98
N SER A 9 -4.02 -0.46 -16.15
CA SER A 9 -2.66 -0.29 -16.65
C SER A 9 -2.00 1.02 -16.20
N ASP A 10 -2.73 1.92 -15.55
CA ASP A 10 -2.21 3.23 -15.20
C ASP A 10 -1.25 3.15 -14.02
N ARG A 11 -0.16 3.92 -14.09
CA ARG A 11 0.79 4.08 -12.99
C ARG A 11 0.44 5.34 -12.22
N PHE A 12 -0.42 5.19 -11.22
CA PHE A 12 -1.20 6.18 -10.47
C PHE A 12 -0.43 7.25 -9.66
N ARG A 13 0.82 7.59 -9.98
CA ARG A 13 1.54 8.67 -9.28
C ARG A 13 0.75 9.98 -9.37
N ASP A 14 0.12 10.22 -10.50
CA ASP A 14 -0.60 11.47 -10.81
C ASP A 14 -2.00 11.54 -10.16
N PHE A 15 -2.67 10.39 -9.98
CA PHE A 15 -4.02 10.36 -9.41
C PHE A 15 -4.03 10.62 -7.89
N LYS A 16 -2.98 10.20 -7.18
CA LYS A 16 -2.81 10.55 -5.76
C LYS A 16 -2.73 12.07 -5.59
N PHE A 17 -2.01 12.77 -6.47
CA PHE A 17 -1.93 14.23 -6.42
C PHE A 17 -3.29 14.87 -6.66
N TYR A 18 -4.06 14.39 -7.63
CA TYR A 18 -5.42 14.87 -7.91
C TYR A 18 -6.38 14.67 -6.72
N VAL A 19 -6.36 13.49 -6.09
CA VAL A 19 -7.17 13.20 -4.90
C VAL A 19 -6.75 14.12 -3.74
N GLN A 20 -5.46 14.34 -3.56
CA GLN A 20 -4.95 15.21 -2.50
C GLN A 20 -5.35 16.68 -2.73
N SER A 21 -5.25 17.19 -3.96
CA SER A 21 -5.61 18.58 -4.28
C SER A 21 -7.12 18.83 -4.19
N SER A 22 -7.94 17.82 -4.48
CA SER A 22 -9.40 17.98 -4.55
C SER A 22 -10.11 17.60 -3.24
N LEU A 23 -9.62 16.58 -2.53
CA LEU A 23 -10.30 15.94 -1.40
C LEU A 23 -9.46 15.94 -0.10
N GLY A 24 -8.25 16.50 -0.14
CA GLY A 24 -7.38 16.66 1.01
C GLY A 24 -6.54 15.43 1.37
N LYS A 25 -5.71 15.60 2.42
CA LYS A 25 -4.67 14.63 2.80
C LYS A 25 -5.24 13.29 3.27
N THR A 26 -6.35 13.31 4.02
CA THR A 26 -6.97 12.09 4.56
C THR A 26 -7.55 11.21 3.45
N ALA A 27 -8.25 11.81 2.49
CA ALA A 27 -8.77 11.10 1.33
C ALA A 27 -7.63 10.52 0.47
N ALA A 28 -6.55 11.27 0.28
CA ALA A 28 -5.37 10.78 -0.43
C ALA A 28 -4.71 9.58 0.26
N ALA A 29 -4.66 9.55 1.60
CA ALA A 29 -4.14 8.42 2.36
C ALA A 29 -5.03 7.17 2.20
N LEU A 30 -6.36 7.33 2.30
CA LEU A 30 -7.32 6.24 2.08
C LEU A 30 -7.27 5.73 0.63
N PHE A 31 -7.11 6.62 -0.34
CA PHE A 31 -6.97 6.26 -1.75
C PHE A 31 -5.72 5.40 -1.99
N VAL A 32 -4.57 5.77 -1.41
CA VAL A 32 -3.34 4.95 -1.50
C VAL A 32 -3.56 3.57 -0.89
N LYS A 33 -4.25 3.48 0.25
CA LYS A 33 -4.59 2.20 0.88
C LYS A 33 -5.50 1.34 0.00
N PHE A 34 -6.56 1.94 -0.55
CA PHE A 34 -7.45 1.27 -1.51
C PHE A 34 -6.68 0.75 -2.72
N GLN A 35 -5.88 1.61 -3.36
CA GLN A 35 -5.10 1.28 -4.55
C GLN A 35 -4.21 0.07 -4.31
N ARG A 36 -3.44 0.08 -3.23
CA ARG A 36 -2.54 -1.05 -2.93
C ARG A 36 -3.30 -2.35 -2.71
N ASN A 37 -4.43 -2.29 -2.02
CA ASN A 37 -5.18 -3.49 -1.64
C ASN A 37 -6.06 -4.04 -2.75
N ARG A 38 -6.52 -3.19 -3.67
CA ARG A 38 -7.59 -3.55 -4.61
C ARG A 38 -7.20 -3.43 -6.07
N GLN A 39 -6.13 -2.70 -6.40
CA GLN A 39 -5.72 -2.54 -7.78
C GLN A 39 -4.73 -3.63 -8.20
N SER A 40 -5.12 -4.37 -9.22
CA SER A 40 -4.25 -5.29 -9.95
C SER A 40 -3.74 -4.60 -11.22
N TYR A 41 -2.42 -4.52 -11.36
CA TYR A 41 -1.78 -3.86 -12.50
C TYR A 41 -1.77 -4.78 -13.72
N ILE A 42 -2.24 -4.25 -14.86
CA ILE A 42 -2.14 -4.93 -16.15
C ILE A 42 -0.88 -4.41 -16.87
N SER A 43 0.07 -5.31 -17.10
CA SER A 43 1.25 -4.99 -17.91
C SER A 43 0.89 -4.79 -19.39
N LYS A 44 1.76 -4.11 -20.14
CA LYS A 44 1.61 -3.92 -21.59
C LYS A 44 1.48 -5.24 -22.38
N TYR A 45 1.94 -6.35 -21.81
CA TYR A 45 1.90 -7.68 -22.40
C TYR A 45 0.73 -8.54 -21.85
N GLY A 46 -0.26 -7.93 -21.20
CA GLY A 46 -1.47 -8.62 -20.71
C GLY A 46 -1.28 -9.41 -19.41
N LYS A 47 -0.08 -9.49 -18.84
CA LYS A 47 0.11 -10.08 -17.50
C LYS A 47 -0.56 -9.22 -16.44
N VAL A 48 -1.46 -9.83 -15.68
CA VAL A 48 -2.12 -9.25 -14.50
C VAL A 48 -1.30 -9.60 -13.27
N SER A 49 -0.95 -8.61 -12.46
CA SER A 49 -0.34 -8.84 -11.15
C SER A 49 -1.37 -8.76 -10.04
N ASP A 50 -1.19 -9.56 -9.00
CA ASP A 50 -1.97 -9.41 -7.78
C ASP A 50 -1.81 -8.01 -7.17
N PRO A 51 -2.80 -7.54 -6.40
CA PRO A 51 -2.70 -6.27 -5.70
C PRO A 51 -1.48 -6.25 -4.80
N LEU A 52 -0.89 -5.06 -4.66
CA LEU A 52 0.26 -4.86 -3.79
C LEU A 52 -0.06 -5.03 -2.29
N GLY A 53 -1.29 -5.34 -1.89
CA GLY A 53 -1.67 -5.58 -0.50
C GLY A 53 -1.35 -4.45 0.47
N THR A 54 -1.67 -4.68 1.74
CA THR A 54 -1.48 -3.69 2.80
C THR A 54 0.01 -3.60 3.11
N ALA A 55 0.67 -2.54 2.65
CA ALA A 55 1.95 -2.14 3.23
C ALA A 55 1.72 -1.02 4.24
N ASP A 56 0.70 -1.16 5.09
CA ASP A 56 0.64 -0.33 6.28
C ASP A 56 1.87 -0.73 7.09
N PRO A 57 2.90 0.15 7.20
CA PRO A 57 4.09 -0.16 7.97
C PRO A 57 3.77 -0.13 9.46
N ILE A 58 2.52 0.15 9.84
CA ILE A 58 2.08 0.17 11.23
C ILE A 58 0.76 -0.60 11.28
N LEU A 59 0.77 -1.76 11.96
CA LEU A 59 -0.42 -2.56 12.21
C LEU A 59 -0.72 -2.53 13.70
N LYS A 60 -1.96 -2.14 14.04
CA LYS A 60 -2.45 -2.13 15.42
C LYS A 60 -3.31 -3.38 15.65
N GLY A 61 -2.86 -4.25 16.52
CA GLY A 61 -3.67 -5.31 17.14
C GLY A 61 -4.33 -4.83 18.43
N GLU A 62 -5.11 -5.68 19.07
CA GLU A 62 -5.84 -5.35 20.31
C GLU A 62 -4.90 -5.03 21.47
N SER A 63 -3.80 -5.77 21.59
CA SER A 63 -2.78 -5.65 22.65
C SER A 63 -1.37 -5.41 22.11
N SER A 64 -1.22 -5.20 20.80
CA SER A 64 0.08 -5.17 20.14
C SER A 64 0.16 -4.11 19.04
N TRP A 65 1.34 -3.59 18.79
CA TRP A 65 1.67 -2.75 17.65
C TRP A 65 2.80 -3.38 16.85
N HIS A 66 2.68 -3.37 15.53
CA HIS A 66 3.70 -3.89 14.62
C HIS A 66 4.18 -2.77 13.71
N PHE A 67 5.49 -2.54 13.67
CA PHE A 67 6.12 -1.51 12.84
C PHE A 67 7.03 -2.17 11.80
N GLY A 68 6.62 -2.15 10.54
CA GLY A 68 7.40 -2.59 9.40
C GLY A 68 8.50 -1.58 9.06
N TYR A 69 9.75 -2.04 8.93
CA TYR A 69 10.90 -1.21 8.56
C TYR A 69 11.80 -1.88 7.53
N TYR A 70 12.70 -1.07 6.97
CA TYR A 70 13.77 -1.50 6.06
C TYR A 70 15.11 -1.27 6.74
N LEU A 71 16.07 -2.19 6.58
CA LEU A 71 17.40 -2.05 7.17
C LEU A 71 18.23 -0.95 6.52
N ASN A 72 17.99 -0.67 5.24
CA ASN A 72 18.70 0.35 4.49
C ASN A 72 17.88 0.90 3.32
N LYS A 73 18.38 1.99 2.74
CA LYS A 73 17.74 2.68 1.60
C LYS A 73 17.68 1.82 0.33
N ASN A 74 18.66 0.96 0.10
CA ASN A 74 18.63 0.06 -1.07
C ASN A 74 17.49 -0.95 -0.97
N GLN A 75 17.22 -1.45 0.23
CA GLN A 75 16.13 -2.38 0.49
C GLN A 75 14.77 -1.71 0.29
N SER A 76 14.59 -0.46 0.75
CA SER A 76 13.32 0.26 0.57
C SER A 76 13.00 0.59 -0.89
N VAL A 77 14.02 0.68 -1.75
CA VAL A 77 13.86 0.91 -3.19
C VAL A 77 13.53 -0.39 -3.94
N ASN A 78 14.14 -1.51 -3.53
CA ASN A 78 14.04 -2.78 -4.26
C ASN A 78 12.90 -3.69 -3.78
N THR A 79 12.36 -3.46 -2.58
CA THR A 79 11.32 -4.31 -2.00
C THR A 79 9.97 -3.60 -1.93
N LYS A 80 8.90 -4.33 -2.26
CA LYS A 80 7.53 -3.79 -2.31
C LYS A 80 6.88 -3.62 -0.93
N TYR A 81 7.47 -4.25 0.10
CA TYR A 81 6.98 -4.34 1.47
C TYR A 81 8.13 -4.23 2.46
N PRO A 82 7.88 -3.72 3.68
CA PRO A 82 8.84 -3.82 4.76
C PRO A 82 9.25 -5.28 4.97
N THR A 83 10.54 -5.52 5.03
CA THR A 83 11.12 -6.87 5.18
C THR A 83 11.35 -7.24 6.64
N HIS A 84 11.29 -6.26 7.54
CA HIS A 84 11.50 -6.44 8.97
C HIS A 84 10.36 -5.81 9.76
N TRP A 85 10.09 -6.35 10.95
CA TRP A 85 8.96 -5.95 11.78
C TRP A 85 9.38 -5.85 13.24
N LEU A 86 9.07 -4.73 13.87
CA LEU A 86 9.17 -4.52 15.31
C LEU A 86 7.80 -4.75 15.94
N CYS A 87 7.69 -5.69 16.88
CA CYS A 87 6.46 -5.93 17.64
C CYS A 87 6.58 -5.35 19.04
N MET A 88 5.59 -4.54 19.44
CA MET A 88 5.42 -4.05 20.81
C MET A 88 4.13 -4.65 21.36
N GLN A 89 4.22 -5.46 22.41
CA GLN A 89 3.08 -6.09 23.05
C GLN A 89 2.93 -5.60 24.49
N ARG A 90 1.70 -5.29 24.89
CA ARG A 90 1.38 -5.00 26.29
C ARG A 90 1.46 -6.31 27.08
N THR A 91 2.40 -6.39 28.01
CA THR A 91 2.53 -7.48 28.99
C THR A 91 1.59 -7.31 30.15
#